data_AF-X1E0X9-F1
#
_entry.id   AF-X1E0X9-F1
#
_cell.length_a   1.000
_cell.length_b   1.000
_cell.length_c   1.000
_cell.angle_alpha   90.00
_cell.angle_beta   90.00
_cell.angle_gamma   90.00
#
_symmetry.space_group_name_H-M   'P 1'
#
loop_
_entity.id
_entity.type
_entity.pdbx_description
1 polymer ?
#
loop_
_entity_poly.entity_id
_entity_poly.type
_entity_poly.pdbx_seq_one_letter_code
_entity_poly.pdbx_strand_id
1 'polypeptide(L)'
;AYSMIEEPMTSCGCFECISCILPSTNGIMVVYRDYAGMTPCGMKFSTIAGTVGGGVQTPGFIGHSKQYIGSKKFIRAEGGAKRIVWMSKDLKGELGPILNEIGKQNGIEDFCDKIADETVATTEEEVLEFITKKNHPALSMDSLF
;
A
#
# COMPACT_ATOMS: atom_id res chain seq x y z
N ALA A 1 -16.07 -2.31 -8.50
CA ALA A 1 -15.88 -0.84 -8.63
C ALA A 1 -14.82 -0.23 -7.69
N TYR A 2 -14.30 -0.94 -6.68
CA TYR A 2 -13.19 -0.48 -5.84
C TYR A 2 -12.19 -1.60 -5.57
N SER A 3 -11.88 -2.37 -6.61
CA SER A 3 -10.89 -3.45 -6.58
C SER A 3 -9.61 -2.98 -7.27
N MET A 4 -8.47 -3.45 -6.78
CA MET A 4 -7.20 -3.32 -7.49
C MET A 4 -6.81 -4.59 -8.25
N ILE A 5 -7.54 -5.70 -8.04
CA ILE A 5 -7.31 -6.99 -8.68
C ILE A 5 -8.24 -7.17 -9.89
N GLU A 6 -9.54 -6.98 -9.69
CA GLU A 6 -10.57 -7.11 -10.73
C GLU A 6 -10.91 -5.75 -11.34
N GLU A 7 -10.62 -5.59 -12.64
CA GLU A 7 -10.93 -4.38 -13.43
C GLU A 7 -10.54 -3.06 -12.72
N PRO A 8 -9.25 -2.87 -12.36
CA PRO A 8 -8.81 -1.66 -11.66
C PRO A 8 -9.04 -0.39 -12.48
N MET A 9 -9.17 0.76 -11.83
CA MET A 9 -9.25 2.04 -12.53
C MET A 9 -7.93 2.32 -13.27
N THR A 10 -8.04 2.87 -14.47
CA THR A 10 -6.90 3.31 -15.27
C THR A 10 -6.25 4.55 -14.66
N SER A 11 -4.94 4.73 -14.87
CA SER A 11 -4.17 5.84 -14.31
C SER A 11 -3.58 6.74 -15.41
N CYS A 12 -3.81 8.05 -15.32
CA CYS A 12 -3.39 9.04 -16.32
C CYS A 12 -1.96 9.56 -16.16
N GLY A 13 -1.23 9.16 -15.11
CA GLY A 13 0.19 9.49 -14.90
C GLY A 13 0.48 10.64 -13.95
N CYS A 14 -0.53 11.38 -13.49
CA CYS A 14 -0.38 12.46 -12.49
C CYS A 14 -0.64 11.99 -11.05
N PHE A 15 -0.53 10.70 -10.78
CA PHE A 15 -0.73 10.15 -9.44
C PHE A 15 0.39 10.57 -8.48
N GLU A 16 0.01 10.82 -7.23
CA GLU A 16 0.96 11.15 -6.15
C GLU A 16 1.59 9.89 -5.56
N CYS A 17 0.81 8.81 -5.52
CA CYS A 17 1.17 7.53 -4.94
C CYS A 17 0.88 6.40 -5.92
N ILE A 18 1.63 5.31 -5.79
CA ILE A 18 1.28 4.03 -6.42
C ILE A 18 1.11 2.98 -5.32
N SER A 19 0.00 2.24 -5.37
CA SER A 19 -0.21 1.02 -4.58
C SER A 19 0.11 -0.21 -5.44
N CYS A 20 0.86 -1.15 -4.89
CA CYS A 20 1.21 -2.43 -5.53
C CYS A 20 0.97 -3.59 -4.55
N ILE A 21 0.47 -4.73 -5.05
CA ILE A 21 0.39 -5.94 -4.24
C ILE A 21 1.79 -6.48 -3.93
N LEU A 22 1.97 -6.94 -2.68
CA LEU A 22 3.10 -7.74 -2.22
C LEU A 22 2.57 -9.14 -1.87
N PRO A 23 2.60 -10.09 -2.83
CA PRO A 23 1.93 -11.39 -2.70
C PRO A 23 2.29 -12.16 -1.42
N SER A 24 3.56 -12.16 -1.02
CA SER A 24 4.06 -12.91 0.14
C SER A 24 3.55 -12.36 1.47
N THR A 25 3.02 -11.13 1.47
CA THR A 25 2.55 -10.42 2.67
C THR A 25 1.03 -10.43 2.84
N ASN A 26 0.29 -10.96 1.86
CA ASN A 26 -1.16 -10.81 1.75
C ASN A 26 -1.64 -9.35 1.83
N GLY A 27 -0.80 -8.43 1.37
CA GLY A 27 -0.96 -7.00 1.53
C GLY A 27 -0.45 -6.20 0.33
N ILE A 28 -0.39 -4.89 0.51
CA ILE A 28 0.02 -3.92 -0.50
C ILE A 28 1.09 -2.99 0.06
N MET A 29 1.97 -2.51 -0.81
CA MET A 29 2.84 -1.37 -0.54
C MET A 29 2.27 -0.10 -1.15
N VAL A 30 2.55 1.05 -0.53
CA VAL A 30 2.24 2.38 -1.09
C VAL A 30 3.51 3.22 -1.16
N VAL A 31 3.90 3.63 -2.37
CA VAL A 31 5.08 4.45 -2.60
C VAL A 31 4.69 5.85 -3.06
N TYR A 32 5.29 6.88 -2.46
CA TYR A 32 5.13 8.27 -2.83
C TYR A 32 6.08 8.68 -3.96
N ARG A 33 5.64 9.58 -4.85
CA ARG A 33 6.39 10.00 -6.05
C ARG A 33 7.79 10.59 -5.78
N ASP A 34 8.00 11.20 -4.61
CA ASP A 34 9.29 11.82 -4.27
C ASP A 34 10.26 10.80 -3.64
N TYR A 35 9.81 9.58 -3.35
CA TYR A 35 10.68 8.51 -2.86
C TYR A 35 11.50 7.91 -4.01
N ALA A 36 12.81 8.17 -4.01
CA ALA A 36 13.75 7.72 -5.04
C ALA A 36 14.40 6.34 -4.78
N GLY A 37 14.12 5.74 -3.63
CA GLY A 37 14.71 4.48 -3.18
C GLY A 37 14.08 3.24 -3.82
N MET A 38 14.63 2.07 -3.46
CA MET A 38 14.04 0.79 -3.84
C MET A 38 12.81 0.52 -2.97
N THR A 39 11.83 -0.17 -3.54
CA THR A 39 10.65 -0.61 -2.80
C THR A 39 10.63 -2.13 -2.68
N PRO A 40 9.83 -2.70 -1.77
CA PRO A 40 9.74 -4.15 -1.59
C PRO A 40 9.33 -4.93 -2.84
N CYS A 41 8.68 -4.30 -3.82
CA CYS A 41 8.35 -4.95 -5.10
C CYS A 41 9.54 -5.01 -6.09
N GLY A 42 10.76 -4.66 -5.65
CA GLY A 42 11.99 -4.72 -6.45
C GLY A 42 12.12 -3.62 -7.50
N MET A 43 11.29 -2.58 -7.44
CA MET A 43 11.28 -1.48 -8.41
C MET A 43 11.25 -0.11 -7.71
N LYS A 44 11.77 0.91 -8.39
CA LYS A 44 11.61 2.33 -7.98
C LYS A 44 10.26 2.86 -8.42
N PHE A 45 9.79 3.95 -7.80
CA PHE A 45 8.56 4.64 -8.21
C PHE A 45 8.50 4.90 -9.73
N SER A 46 9.57 5.43 -10.32
CA SER A 46 9.63 5.75 -11.76
C SER A 46 9.39 4.53 -12.66
N THR A 47 9.90 3.37 -12.25
CA THR A 47 9.73 2.12 -13.00
C THR A 47 8.29 1.64 -12.90
N ILE A 48 7.71 1.67 -11.69
CA ILE A 48 6.31 1.27 -11.48
C ILE A 48 5.37 2.23 -12.20
N ALA A 49 5.66 3.53 -12.18
CA ALA A 49 4.88 4.56 -12.87
C ALA A 49 4.80 4.30 -14.39
N GLY A 50 5.88 3.78 -14.99
CA GLY A 50 5.88 3.37 -16.40
C GLY A 50 4.95 2.19 -16.71
N THR A 51 4.74 1.29 -15.74
CA THR A 51 3.85 0.12 -15.87
C THR A 51 2.37 0.47 -15.63
N VAL A 52 2.10 1.46 -14.78
CA VAL A 52 0.73 1.83 -14.35
C VAL A 52 0.17 2.99 -15.17
N GLY A 53 1.03 3.87 -15.68
CA GLY A 53 0.63 5.01 -16.51
C GLY A 53 0.10 4.59 -17.89
N GLY A 54 -0.45 5.57 -18.62
CA GLY A 54 -0.86 5.38 -20.02
C GLY A 54 -2.32 4.96 -20.21
N GLY A 55 -3.14 5.03 -19.16
CA GLY A 55 -4.59 4.74 -19.29
C GLY A 55 -4.92 3.26 -19.47
N VAL A 56 -4.00 2.37 -19.10
CA VAL A 56 -4.20 0.91 -19.14
C VAL A 56 -4.65 0.41 -17.76
N GLN A 57 -5.43 -0.66 -17.73
CA GLN A 57 -5.77 -1.37 -16.50
C GLN A 57 -4.65 -2.36 -16.18
N THR A 58 -4.04 -2.22 -15.01
CA THR A 58 -2.93 -3.09 -14.57
C THR A 58 -3.34 -3.78 -13.27
N PRO A 59 -3.88 -5.01 -13.32
CA PRO A 59 -4.22 -5.78 -12.12
C PRO A 59 -3.07 -5.84 -11.12
N GLY A 60 -3.38 -5.57 -9.85
CA GLY A 60 -2.41 -5.52 -8.76
C GLY A 60 -1.70 -4.17 -8.59
N PHE A 61 -1.97 -3.19 -9.45
CA PHE A 61 -1.38 -1.85 -9.37
C PHE A 61 -2.43 -0.76 -9.55
N ILE A 62 -2.38 0.28 -8.71
CA ILE A 62 -3.21 1.48 -8.90
C ILE A 62 -2.41 2.76 -8.61
N GLY A 63 -2.53 3.76 -9.48
CA GLY A 63 -2.08 5.13 -9.20
C GLY A 63 -3.20 5.93 -8.52
N HIS A 64 -2.89 6.70 -7.48
CA HIS A 64 -3.88 7.51 -6.76
C HIS A 64 -3.28 8.72 -6.04
N SER A 65 -4.14 9.61 -5.55
CA SER A 65 -3.77 10.70 -4.64
C SER A 65 -3.45 10.19 -3.22
N LYS A 66 -2.69 10.95 -2.43
CA LYS A 66 -2.45 10.65 -1.00
C LYS A 66 -3.76 10.57 -0.21
N GLN A 67 -4.66 11.53 -0.46
CA GLN A 67 -5.95 11.65 0.25
C GLN A 67 -6.85 10.43 0.05
N TYR A 68 -6.72 9.74 -1.08
CA TYR A 68 -7.53 8.55 -1.36
C TYR A 68 -7.28 7.43 -0.35
N ILE A 69 -6.08 7.33 0.25
CA ILE A 69 -5.74 6.32 1.26
C ILE A 69 -6.66 6.42 2.50
N GLY A 70 -7.07 7.64 2.86
CA GLY A 70 -7.98 7.90 3.98
C GLY A 70 -9.46 7.57 3.67
N SER A 71 -9.80 7.28 2.42
CA SER A 71 -11.17 7.05 2.00
C SER A 71 -11.67 5.67 2.41
N LYS A 72 -12.93 5.58 2.86
CA LYS A 72 -13.64 4.29 3.05
C LYS A 72 -13.79 3.48 1.76
N LYS A 73 -13.51 4.08 0.60
CA LYS A 73 -13.56 3.45 -0.72
C LYS A 73 -12.20 2.95 -1.19
N PHE A 74 -11.10 3.32 -0.53
CA PHE A 74 -9.76 2.85 -0.86
C PHE A 74 -9.75 1.33 -0.88
N ILE A 75 -9.44 0.71 -2.03
CA ILE A 75 -9.39 -0.75 -2.27
C ILE A 75 -10.38 -1.55 -1.42
N ARG A 76 -11.65 -1.10 -1.42
CA ARG A 76 -12.66 -1.61 -0.49
C ARG A 76 -12.92 -3.10 -0.72
N ALA A 77 -12.77 -3.58 -1.95
CA ALA A 77 -12.95 -4.99 -2.28
C ALA A 77 -11.89 -5.87 -1.61
N GLU A 78 -10.66 -5.36 -1.45
CA GLU A 78 -9.54 -6.06 -0.82
C GLU A 78 -9.48 -5.85 0.70
N GLY A 79 -10.40 -5.07 1.29
CA GLY A 79 -10.44 -4.82 2.73
C GLY A 79 -9.76 -3.53 3.20
N GLY A 80 -9.47 -2.62 2.25
CA GLY A 80 -9.12 -1.24 2.55
C GLY A 80 -7.69 -1.02 3.02
N ALA A 81 -7.46 0.11 3.70
CA ALA A 81 -6.13 0.51 4.16
C ALA A 81 -5.47 -0.49 5.12
N LYS A 82 -6.24 -1.42 5.72
CA LYS A 82 -5.72 -2.54 6.52
C LYS A 82 -4.77 -3.46 5.75
N ARG A 83 -4.82 -3.43 4.41
CA ARG A 83 -3.89 -4.18 3.55
C ARG A 83 -2.53 -3.50 3.40
N ILE A 84 -2.37 -2.25 3.79
CA ILE A 84 -1.10 -1.54 3.64
C ILE A 84 -0.09 -2.13 4.62
N VAL A 85 0.93 -2.80 4.10
CA VAL A 85 2.01 -3.42 4.89
C VAL A 85 3.33 -2.65 4.81
N TRP A 86 3.48 -1.79 3.80
CA TRP A 86 4.65 -0.95 3.62
C TRP A 86 4.28 0.42 3.05
N MET A 87 4.96 1.47 3.53
CA MET A 87 4.79 2.83 3.05
C MET A 87 6.11 3.60 3.14
N SER A 88 6.43 4.45 2.16
CA SER A 88 7.59 5.35 2.28
C SER A 88 7.45 6.23 3.52
N LYS A 89 8.52 6.40 4.30
CA LYS A 89 8.50 7.02 5.63
C LYS A 89 7.90 8.42 5.65
N ASP A 90 8.21 9.25 4.65
CA ASP A 90 7.67 10.60 4.56
C ASP A 90 6.13 10.58 4.44
N LEU A 91 5.60 9.70 3.59
CA LEU A 91 4.16 9.51 3.42
C LEU A 91 3.51 8.92 4.69
N LYS A 92 4.20 7.98 5.34
CA LYS A 92 3.75 7.35 6.59
C LYS A 92 3.68 8.39 7.72
N GLY A 93 4.64 9.31 7.79
CA GLY A 93 4.64 10.42 8.73
C GLY A 93 3.48 11.39 8.49
N GLU A 94 3.21 11.73 7.23
CA GLU A 94 2.10 12.61 6.84
C GLU A 94 0.73 11.98 7.13
N LEU A 95 0.56 10.69 6.83
CA LEU A 95 -0.72 9.99 6.96
C LEU A 95 -0.92 9.28 8.30
N GLY A 96 0.05 9.34 9.21
CA GLY A 96 0.01 8.66 10.51
C GLY A 96 -1.30 8.89 11.30
N PRO A 97 -1.78 10.14 11.44
CA PRO A 97 -3.05 10.40 12.12
C PRO A 97 -4.25 9.72 11.44
N ILE A 98 -4.29 9.71 10.10
CA ILE A 98 -5.36 9.09 9.32
C ILE A 98 -5.31 7.57 9.46
N LEU A 99 -4.13 6.97 9.37
CA LEU A 99 -3.93 5.52 9.51
C LEU A 99 -4.33 5.05 10.91
N ASN A 100 -3.90 5.76 11.95
CA ASN A 100 -4.27 5.40 13.32
C ASN A 100 -5.78 5.54 13.59
N GLU A 101 -6.44 6.55 13.01
CA GLU A 101 -7.90 6.67 13.08
C GLU A 101 -8.61 5.50 12.37
N ILE A 102 -8.14 5.10 11.18
CA ILE A 102 -8.65 3.90 10.49
C ILE A 102 -8.43 2.65 11.34
N GLY A 103 -7.23 2.50 11.93
CA GLY A 103 -6.90 1.41 12.84
C GLY A 103 -7.88 1.33 14.00
N LYS A 104 -8.09 2.45 14.70
CA LYS A 104 -9.02 2.57 15.83
C LYS A 104 -10.45 2.17 15.45
N GLN A 105 -10.94 2.61 14.28
CA GLN A 105 -12.27 2.22 13.78
C GLN A 105 -12.40 0.71 13.49
N ASN A 106 -11.28 0.01 13.34
CA ASN A 106 -11.21 -1.43 13.09
C ASN A 106 -10.68 -2.22 14.30
N GLY A 107 -10.53 -1.61 15.48
CA GLY A 107 -10.02 -2.27 16.68
C GLY A 107 -8.51 -2.57 16.63
N ILE A 108 -7.74 -1.81 15.86
CA ILE A 108 -6.29 -1.96 15.69
C ILE A 108 -5.60 -0.76 16.31
N GLU A 109 -4.95 -0.97 17.44
CA GLU A 109 -4.12 0.04 18.09
C GLU A 109 -2.79 0.21 17.34
N ASP A 110 -2.32 1.46 17.31
CA ASP A 110 -1.05 1.86 16.68
C ASP A 110 -0.86 1.30 15.26
N PHE A 111 -1.92 1.35 14.45
CA PHE A 111 -1.90 0.76 13.11
C PHE A 111 -0.75 1.27 12.25
N CYS A 112 -0.43 2.57 12.32
CA CYS A 112 0.69 3.14 11.59
C CYS A 112 2.02 2.45 11.95
N ASP A 113 2.26 2.10 13.21
CA ASP A 113 3.50 1.47 13.68
C ASP A 113 3.64 0.00 13.28
N LYS A 114 2.55 -0.60 12.78
CA LYS A 114 2.54 -1.96 12.23
C LYS A 114 2.92 -1.99 10.75
N ILE A 115 2.92 -0.84 10.08
CA ILE A 115 3.27 -0.71 8.65
C ILE A 115 4.79 -0.52 8.54
N ALA A 116 5.46 -1.31 7.71
CA ALA A 116 6.89 -1.16 7.44
C ALA A 116 7.17 0.12 6.62
N ASP A 117 8.42 0.56 6.64
CA ASP A 117 8.95 1.63 5.79
C ASP A 117 10.41 1.30 5.42
N GLU A 118 11.02 2.12 4.56
CA GLU A 118 12.38 1.90 4.07
C GLU A 118 13.46 1.86 5.16
N THR A 119 13.16 2.31 6.39
CA THR A 119 14.12 2.26 7.50
C THR A 119 14.14 0.94 8.23
N VAL A 120 13.15 0.07 7.99
CA VAL A 120 13.03 -1.25 8.63
C VAL A 120 12.95 -2.40 7.63
N ALA A 121 12.48 -2.15 6.39
CA ALA A 121 12.38 -3.16 5.34
C ALA A 121 12.40 -2.53 3.94
N THR A 122 13.20 -3.13 3.06
CA THR A 122 13.34 -2.74 1.65
C THR A 122 13.06 -3.87 0.67
N THR A 123 12.95 -5.11 1.16
CA THR A 123 12.55 -6.29 0.38
C THR A 123 11.23 -6.87 0.87
N GLU A 124 10.55 -7.64 0.03
CA GLU A 124 9.28 -8.28 0.40
C GLU A 124 9.43 -9.26 1.59
N GLU A 125 10.56 -9.97 1.66
CA GLU A 125 10.91 -10.86 2.78
C GLU A 125 11.08 -10.10 4.10
N GLU A 126 11.81 -8.97 4.08
CA GLU A 126 11.99 -8.12 5.25
C GLU A 126 10.65 -7.53 5.72
N VAL A 127 9.77 -7.15 4.78
CA VAL A 127 8.42 -6.69 5.10
C VAL A 127 7.63 -7.78 5.80
N LEU A 128 7.62 -9.00 5.24
CA LEU A 128 6.91 -10.15 5.83
C LEU A 128 7.39 -10.42 7.26
N GLU A 129 8.70 -10.41 7.49
CA GLU A 129 9.25 -10.57 8.84
C GLU A 129 8.78 -9.49 9.81
N PHE A 130 8.83 -8.22 9.38
CA PHE A 130 8.44 -7.08 10.20
C PHE A 130 6.95 -7.15 10.58
N ILE A 131 6.07 -7.34 9.60
CA ILE A 131 4.63 -7.36 9.82
C ILE A 131 4.20 -8.57 10.66
N THR A 132 4.93 -9.70 10.56
CA THR A 132 4.73 -10.87 11.42
C THR A 132 5.05 -10.55 12.87
N LYS A 133 6.22 -9.94 13.13
CA LYS A 133 6.62 -9.51 14.49
C LYS A 133 5.63 -8.49 15.08
N LYS A 134 5.01 -7.66 14.25
CA LYS A 134 4.01 -6.65 14.65
C LYS A 134 2.57 -7.16 14.73
N ASN A 135 2.32 -8.42 14.39
CA ASN A 135 0.97 -9.00 14.25
C ASN A 135 0.07 -8.11 13.38
N HIS A 136 0.52 -7.80 12.17
CA HIS A 136 -0.21 -6.94 11.24
C HIS A 136 -1.53 -7.61 10.80
N PRO A 137 -2.65 -6.86 10.71
CA PRO A 137 -3.97 -7.41 10.35
C PRO A 137 -3.99 -8.13 8.99
N ALA A 138 -3.22 -7.69 8.00
CA ALA A 138 -3.21 -8.29 6.67
C ALA A 138 -2.88 -9.80 6.67
N LEU A 139 -2.13 -10.28 7.66
CA LEU A 139 -1.73 -11.69 7.78
C LEU A 139 -2.89 -12.63 8.09
N SER A 140 -3.98 -12.13 8.68
CA SER A 140 -5.15 -12.91 9.08
C SER A 140 -6.41 -12.60 8.28
N MET A 141 -6.32 -11.69 7.31
CA MET A 141 -7.40 -11.40 6.38
C MET A 141 -7.48 -12.49 5.29
N ASP A 142 -8.60 -12.55 4.59
CA ASP A 142 -8.78 -13.46 3.46
C ASP A 142 -7.64 -13.32 2.45
N SER A 143 -7.31 -14.41 1.76
CA SER A 143 -6.27 -14.39 0.73
C SER A 143 -6.66 -13.42 -0.38
N LEU A 144 -5.69 -12.62 -0.86
CA LEU A 144 -5.86 -11.82 -2.08
C LEU A 144 -5.87 -12.70 -3.36
N PHE A 145 -5.48 -13.98 -3.24
CA PHE A 145 -5.36 -14.95 -4.34
C PHE A 145 -5.95 -16.32 -3.99
#